data_AF-A0A2A4QK87-F1
#
_entry.id   AF-A0A2A4QK87-F1
#
_cell.length_a   1.000
_cell.length_b   1.000
_cell.length_c   1.000
_cell.angle_alpha   90.00
_cell.angle_beta   90.00
_cell.angle_gamma   90.00
#
_symmetry.space_group_name_H-M   'P 1'
#
loop_
_entity.id
_entity.type
_entity.pdbx_description
1 polymer ?
#
loop_
_entity_poly.entity_id
_entity_poly.type
_entity_poly.pdbx_seq_one_letter_code
_entity_poly.pdbx_strand_id
1 'polypeptide(L)'
;MSVLALVEKLFPFNYSITGSGNDQAIAQYINELNFSVHEYASGQSLNGWFIPHAWQVNKASIYQNGQLIFDAKKSPFGLASLSPSFSGELSLNELQQHLTSCENLPDAMLYQWQNLYRPKEMTWAISMPHQQRINLSNVSYQVEIETELSASTMKVLDFLLPGKNKETIIINGHNCHPFQANDDISGCAVAIRVLQTLILQNSTRQTKQKYSYRIIIAPELHGPMFWLNEMDDKQQALLKGCILLKSVGNTAAMRLQRSYLGDQILDQAAQSAFEQQYGHFEQGPFRTIYGNDETVFEAPPYNIPTISLTRWPFNEYHSNLDTPDTLSEQHLQDSVDLVLNIINHYENSSIKDVRLHVENKYSSPVGLPANITTKFNQRYKRNFNGLVCLSAYGLYKSIPQVSKTGVDYDSVHGRWNKLMNCLPREIEDNMTVNDLAKKYNLSGEEIHQYLSLWVEHGLLLLK
;
A
#
# COMPACT_ATOMS: atom_id res chain seq x y z
N MET A 1 4.06 27.57 -1.48
CA MET A 1 3.87 27.23 -0.04
C MET A 1 4.77 26.05 0.24
N SER A 2 5.56 26.06 1.31
CA SER A 2 6.48 24.94 1.61
C SER A 2 5.70 23.64 1.79
N VAL A 3 6.24 22.55 1.26
CA VAL A 3 5.68 21.20 1.42
C VAL A 3 6.08 20.61 2.78
N LEU A 4 7.33 20.80 3.20
CA LEU A 4 7.87 20.33 4.48
C LEU A 4 7.09 20.88 5.68
N ALA A 5 6.75 22.16 5.66
CA ALA A 5 5.93 22.76 6.73
C ALA A 5 4.54 22.09 6.85
N LEU A 6 3.99 21.55 5.76
CA LEU A 6 2.76 20.75 5.81
C LEU A 6 3.03 19.35 6.35
N VAL A 7 4.16 18.73 5.98
CA VAL A 7 4.56 17.45 6.56
C VAL A 7 4.70 17.56 8.09
N GLU A 8 5.38 18.58 8.60
CA GLU A 8 5.53 18.83 10.05
C GLU A 8 4.18 18.97 10.77
N LYS A 9 3.20 19.61 10.12
CA LYS A 9 1.84 19.78 10.64
C LYS A 9 1.05 18.46 10.68
N LEU A 10 1.29 17.58 9.71
CA LEU A 10 0.58 16.30 9.56
C LEU A 10 1.28 15.12 10.24
N PHE A 11 2.56 15.23 10.57
CA PHE A 11 3.41 14.17 11.15
C PHE A 11 3.04 13.69 12.58
N PRO A 12 2.70 14.56 13.56
CA PRO A 12 2.82 14.22 14.98
C PRO A 12 1.69 13.36 15.53
N PHE A 13 0.87 12.74 14.67
CA PHE A 13 -0.28 11.94 15.09
C PHE A 13 0.03 10.45 15.13
N ASN A 14 -0.59 9.77 16.09
CA ASN A 14 -0.53 8.32 16.23
C ASN A 14 -1.54 7.64 15.28
N TYR A 15 -1.33 7.80 13.97
CA TYR A 15 -2.19 7.22 12.94
C TYR A 15 -2.25 5.69 13.01
N SER A 16 -3.39 5.14 12.59
CA SER A 16 -3.55 3.73 12.24
C SER A 16 -4.65 3.60 11.16
N ILE A 17 -5.21 2.41 10.97
CA ILE A 17 -6.41 2.25 10.13
C ILE A 17 -7.62 2.91 10.81
N THR A 18 -7.70 2.81 12.15
CA THR A 18 -8.72 3.46 12.99
C THR A 18 -8.08 4.00 14.27
N GLY A 19 -8.75 4.93 14.94
CA GLY A 19 -8.34 5.43 16.25
C GLY A 19 -8.16 6.95 16.32
N SER A 20 -7.90 7.42 17.55
CA SER A 20 -7.93 8.85 17.87
C SER A 20 -6.86 9.69 17.17
N GLY A 21 -5.72 9.10 16.79
CA GLY A 21 -4.70 9.80 16.02
C GLY A 21 -5.23 10.24 14.65
N ASN A 22 -5.99 9.38 13.97
CA ASN A 22 -6.67 9.75 12.72
C ASN A 22 -7.68 10.87 12.96
N ASP A 23 -8.52 10.75 14.01
CA ASP A 23 -9.56 11.72 14.34
C ASP A 23 -8.98 13.13 14.60
N GLN A 24 -7.88 13.19 15.35
CA GLN A 24 -7.19 14.44 15.67
C GLN A 24 -6.54 15.09 14.45
N ALA A 25 -6.04 14.28 13.52
CA ALA A 25 -5.39 14.76 12.30
C ALA A 25 -6.34 15.40 11.29
N ILE A 26 -7.62 14.98 11.25
CA ILE A 26 -8.61 15.46 10.27
C ILE A 26 -8.68 16.98 10.21
N ALA A 27 -8.65 17.66 11.36
CA ALA A 27 -8.68 19.12 11.41
C ALA A 27 -7.53 19.76 10.64
N GLN A 28 -6.34 19.15 10.64
CA GLN A 28 -5.18 19.67 9.90
C GLN A 28 -5.38 19.54 8.39
N TYR A 29 -5.95 18.41 7.93
CA TYR A 29 -6.27 18.19 6.53
C TYR A 29 -7.37 19.14 6.01
N ILE A 30 -8.47 19.28 6.76
CA ILE A 30 -9.60 20.13 6.39
C ILE A 30 -9.18 21.61 6.29
N ASN A 31 -8.23 22.03 7.12
CA ASN A 31 -7.66 23.38 7.05
C ASN A 31 -6.87 23.65 5.76
N GLU A 32 -6.40 22.63 5.05
CA GLU A 32 -5.67 22.79 3.79
C GLU A 32 -6.57 22.74 2.55
N LEU A 33 -7.56 21.84 2.56
CA LEU A 33 -8.57 21.66 1.51
C LEU A 33 -9.88 21.19 2.14
N ASN A 34 -11.02 21.55 1.56
CA ASN A 34 -12.34 21.18 2.08
C ASN A 34 -12.70 19.71 1.76
N PHE A 35 -11.98 18.76 2.36
CA PHE A 35 -12.19 17.33 2.19
C PHE A 35 -13.57 16.90 2.69
N SER A 36 -14.22 16.03 1.91
CA SER A 36 -15.30 15.18 2.41
C SER A 36 -14.68 14.01 3.17
N VAL A 37 -15.16 13.76 4.38
CA VAL A 37 -14.68 12.65 5.22
C VAL A 37 -15.72 11.54 5.18
N HIS A 38 -15.35 10.40 4.57
CA HIS A 38 -16.15 9.18 4.59
C HIS A 38 -15.72 8.34 5.79
N GLU A 39 -16.68 7.78 6.52
CA GLU A 39 -16.43 7.00 7.73
C GLU A 39 -16.98 5.57 7.59
N TYR A 40 -16.13 4.59 7.86
CA TYR A 40 -16.46 3.17 7.80
C TYR A 40 -16.30 2.56 9.19
N ALA A 41 -17.36 1.94 9.70
CA ALA A 41 -17.35 1.40 11.06
C ALA A 41 -16.33 0.25 11.21
N SER A 42 -15.62 0.21 12.35
CA SER A 42 -14.79 -0.95 12.68
C SER A 42 -15.63 -2.21 12.84
N GLY A 43 -15.02 -3.35 12.48
CA GLY A 43 -15.69 -4.65 12.39
C GLY A 43 -16.30 -4.94 11.02
N GLN A 44 -16.41 -3.96 10.11
CA GLN A 44 -16.76 -4.24 8.71
C GLN A 44 -15.66 -5.06 8.02
N SER A 45 -16.04 -5.87 7.04
CA SER A 45 -15.12 -6.69 6.26
C SER A 45 -15.42 -6.67 4.77
N LEU A 46 -14.39 -6.69 3.94
CA LEU A 46 -14.48 -6.78 2.48
C LEU A 46 -13.36 -7.67 1.95
N ASN A 47 -13.70 -8.79 1.30
CA ASN A 47 -12.75 -9.78 0.76
C ASN A 47 -11.62 -10.21 1.74
N GLY A 48 -11.98 -10.42 3.02
CA GLY A 48 -11.04 -10.81 4.07
C GLY A 48 -10.21 -9.66 4.67
N TRP A 49 -10.36 -8.44 4.17
CA TRP A 49 -9.87 -7.24 4.83
C TRP A 49 -10.86 -6.82 5.91
N PHE A 50 -10.38 -6.55 7.12
CA PHE A 50 -11.22 -6.20 8.26
C PHE A 50 -10.82 -4.82 8.75
N ILE A 51 -11.79 -3.92 8.95
CA ILE A 51 -11.51 -2.63 9.58
C ILE A 51 -11.33 -2.89 11.08
N PRO A 52 -10.12 -2.69 11.66
CA PRO A 52 -9.89 -3.01 13.05
C PRO A 52 -10.60 -2.02 13.97
N HIS A 53 -10.94 -2.48 15.17
CA HIS A 53 -11.33 -1.60 16.27
C HIS A 53 -10.17 -0.66 16.63
N ALA A 54 -10.48 0.50 17.23
CA ALA A 54 -9.44 1.35 17.77
C ALA A 54 -8.73 0.59 18.89
N TRP A 55 -7.41 0.69 18.93
CA TRP A 55 -6.56 -0.07 19.82
C TRP A 55 -5.75 0.87 20.71
N GLN A 56 -5.78 0.58 22.01
CA GLN A 56 -5.09 1.37 23.02
C GLN A 56 -4.21 0.49 23.89
N VAL A 57 -3.02 1.01 24.24
CA VAL A 57 -2.08 0.36 25.15
C VAL A 57 -2.22 0.96 26.54
N ASN A 58 -2.70 0.16 27.49
CA ASN A 58 -2.79 0.54 28.90
C ASN A 58 -1.47 0.24 29.62
N LYS A 59 -0.84 -0.91 29.31
CA LYS A 59 0.43 -1.36 29.88
C LYS A 59 1.21 -2.20 28.86
N ALA A 60 2.54 -2.08 28.86
CA ALA A 60 3.42 -2.95 28.10
C ALA A 60 4.81 -2.94 28.75
N SER A 61 5.08 -3.90 29.61
CA SER A 61 6.24 -3.89 30.51
C SER A 61 6.92 -5.24 30.57
N ILE A 62 8.25 -5.24 30.63
CA ILE A 62 9.08 -6.41 30.86
C ILE A 62 9.81 -6.23 32.19
N TYR A 63 9.70 -7.22 33.07
CA TYR A 63 10.35 -7.25 34.37
C TYR A 63 11.32 -8.42 34.46
N GLN A 64 12.40 -8.20 35.20
CA GLN A 64 13.38 -9.21 35.57
C GLN A 64 13.50 -9.22 37.09
N ASN A 65 13.25 -10.35 37.76
CA ASN A 65 13.31 -10.47 39.23
C ASN A 65 12.49 -9.38 39.96
N GLY A 66 11.33 -9.00 39.41
CA GLY A 66 10.48 -7.94 39.94
C GLY A 66 10.91 -6.50 39.61
N GLN A 67 12.06 -6.30 38.98
CA GLN A 67 12.53 -4.99 38.53
C GLN A 67 12.08 -4.73 37.09
N LEU A 68 11.49 -3.57 36.82
CA LEU A 68 11.15 -3.13 35.46
C LEU A 68 12.43 -2.90 34.66
N ILE A 69 12.59 -3.60 33.54
CA ILE A 69 13.75 -3.45 32.65
C ILE A 69 13.39 -2.76 31.32
N PHE A 70 12.12 -2.82 30.91
CA PHE A 70 11.67 -2.14 29.69
C PHE A 70 10.19 -1.78 29.78
N ASP A 71 9.85 -0.56 29.40
CA ASP A 71 8.49 -0.01 29.37
C ASP A 71 8.16 0.40 27.93
N ALA A 72 7.61 -0.55 27.17
CA ALA A 72 7.30 -0.40 25.75
C ALA A 72 6.25 0.69 25.49
N LYS A 73 5.37 1.00 26.47
CA LYS A 73 4.37 2.05 26.33
C LYS A 73 4.98 3.46 26.23
N LYS A 74 6.17 3.66 26.80
CA LYS A 74 6.88 4.95 26.78
C LYS A 74 7.66 5.22 25.50
N SER A 75 7.82 4.22 24.64
CA SER A 75 8.59 4.34 23.40
C SER A 75 7.66 4.39 22.20
N PRO A 76 7.93 5.25 21.19
CA PRO A 76 7.24 5.16 19.91
C PRO A 76 7.45 3.76 19.33
N PHE A 77 6.39 3.13 18.84
CA PHE A 77 6.39 1.75 18.32
C PHE A 77 6.87 0.66 19.29
N GLY A 78 6.92 0.93 20.59
CA GLY A 78 7.39 -0.06 21.57
C GLY A 78 6.55 -1.34 21.60
N LEU A 79 5.26 -1.27 21.31
CA LEU A 79 4.38 -2.43 21.16
C LEU A 79 3.80 -2.46 19.73
N ALA A 80 3.80 -3.64 19.11
CA ALA A 80 3.23 -3.84 17.79
C ALA A 80 1.73 -3.53 17.75
N SER A 81 1.27 -2.91 16.68
CA SER A 81 -0.13 -2.54 16.51
C SER A 81 -1.05 -3.74 16.68
N LEU A 82 -2.20 -3.55 17.34
CA LEU A 82 -3.17 -4.61 17.64
C LEU A 82 -2.63 -5.80 18.44
N SER A 83 -1.49 -5.67 19.14
CA SER A 83 -1.01 -6.73 20.02
C SER A 83 -2.08 -7.11 21.06
N PRO A 84 -2.41 -8.41 21.22
CA PRO A 84 -3.32 -8.85 22.27
C PRO A 84 -2.71 -8.63 23.66
N SER A 85 -3.57 -8.56 24.67
CA SER A 85 -3.13 -8.56 26.07
C SER A 85 -2.43 -9.88 26.41
N PHE A 86 -1.41 -9.80 27.26
CA PHE A 86 -0.61 -10.94 27.69
C PHE A 86 -0.10 -10.72 29.12
N SER A 87 -0.16 -11.76 29.95
CA SER A 87 0.48 -11.75 31.26
C SER A 87 1.08 -13.13 31.51
N GLY A 88 2.39 -13.17 31.76
CA GLY A 88 3.07 -14.44 31.97
C GLY A 88 4.56 -14.29 32.18
N GLU A 89 5.15 -15.36 32.69
CA GLU A 89 6.59 -15.52 32.83
C GLU A 89 7.11 -16.28 31.61
N LEU A 90 8.19 -15.79 30.99
CA LEU A 90 8.81 -16.35 29.80
C LEU A 90 10.31 -16.57 30.05
N SER A 91 10.86 -17.67 29.52
CA SER A 91 12.31 -17.79 29.38
C SER A 91 12.85 -16.76 28.39
N LEU A 92 14.17 -16.51 28.43
CA LEU A 92 14.82 -15.66 27.43
C LEU A 92 14.53 -16.10 25.99
N ASN A 93 14.53 -17.41 25.72
CA ASN A 93 14.27 -17.93 24.36
C ASN A 93 12.86 -17.57 23.89
N GLU A 94 11.84 -17.82 24.72
CA GLU A 94 10.46 -17.47 24.41
C GLU A 94 10.29 -15.96 24.24
N LEU A 95 10.86 -15.15 25.15
CA LEU A 95 10.80 -13.70 25.04
C LEU A 95 11.44 -13.20 23.74
N GLN A 96 12.61 -13.72 23.35
CA GLN A 96 13.31 -13.31 22.13
C GLN A 96 12.50 -13.51 20.85
N GLN A 97 11.54 -14.45 20.83
CA GLN A 97 10.63 -14.66 19.70
C GLN A 97 9.63 -13.52 19.53
N HIS A 98 9.36 -12.76 20.59
CA HIS A 98 8.45 -11.60 20.59
C HIS A 98 9.19 -10.26 20.56
N LEU A 99 10.53 -10.25 20.60
CA LEU A 99 11.31 -9.02 20.54
C LEU A 99 11.72 -8.71 19.10
N THR A 100 11.69 -7.44 18.74
CA THR A 100 12.21 -6.92 17.46
C THR A 100 13.20 -5.78 17.69
N SER A 101 14.23 -5.71 16.84
CA SER A 101 15.29 -4.69 16.88
C SER A 101 16.03 -4.68 15.54
N CYS A 102 16.73 -3.60 15.20
CA CYS A 102 17.56 -3.52 13.99
C CYS A 102 19.04 -3.36 14.35
N GLU A 103 19.91 -4.27 13.91
CA GLU A 103 21.36 -4.16 14.14
C GLU A 103 21.97 -2.94 13.42
N ASN A 104 21.49 -2.63 12.21
CA ASN A 104 21.97 -1.49 11.42
C ASN A 104 21.49 -0.13 11.96
N LEU A 105 20.43 -0.13 12.78
CA LEU A 105 19.86 1.05 13.45
C LEU A 105 19.67 0.70 14.93
N PRO A 106 20.76 0.60 15.71
CA PRO A 106 20.73 -0.03 17.03
C PRO A 106 19.85 0.70 18.05
N ASP A 107 19.61 2.00 17.86
CA ASP A 107 18.78 2.83 18.72
C ASP A 107 17.34 2.99 18.22
N ALA A 108 17.02 2.44 17.04
CA ALA A 108 15.71 2.58 16.45
C ALA A 108 14.67 1.64 17.08
N MET A 109 13.48 2.18 17.24
CA MET A 109 12.24 1.47 17.52
C MET A 109 11.54 1.19 16.20
N LEU A 110 11.15 -0.06 15.97
CA LEU A 110 10.60 -0.53 14.70
C LEU A 110 9.08 -0.54 14.72
N TYR A 111 8.48 0.02 13.67
CA TYR A 111 7.05 -0.07 13.43
C TYR A 111 6.65 -1.48 12.99
N GLN A 112 5.83 -2.13 13.81
CA GLN A 112 5.35 -3.49 13.58
C GLN A 112 3.87 -3.47 13.19
N TRP A 113 3.63 -3.63 11.90
CA TRP A 113 2.32 -3.49 11.26
C TRP A 113 1.62 -4.83 10.95
N GLN A 114 2.31 -5.97 11.12
CA GLN A 114 1.85 -7.27 10.61
C GLN A 114 0.41 -7.62 10.98
N ASN A 115 0.03 -7.38 12.23
CA ASN A 115 -1.32 -7.64 12.75
C ASN A 115 -2.43 -6.86 12.04
N LEU A 116 -2.13 -5.71 11.42
CA LEU A 116 -3.09 -4.92 10.64
C LEU A 116 -3.45 -5.57 9.30
N TYR A 117 -2.61 -6.48 8.78
CA TYR A 117 -2.76 -7.04 7.42
C TYR A 117 -2.73 -8.58 7.40
N ARG A 118 -2.44 -9.23 8.53
CA ARG A 118 -2.35 -10.69 8.66
C ARG A 118 -3.21 -11.19 9.83
N PRO A 119 -4.54 -11.15 9.72
CA PRO A 119 -5.44 -11.45 10.83
C PRO A 119 -5.32 -12.88 11.37
N LYS A 120 -4.78 -13.83 10.57
CA LYS A 120 -4.53 -15.22 10.98
C LYS A 120 -3.18 -15.44 11.68
N GLU A 121 -2.30 -14.45 11.68
CA GLU A 121 -0.95 -14.50 12.27
C GLU A 121 -0.83 -13.58 13.49
N MET A 122 -1.96 -13.25 14.12
CA MET A 122 -2.03 -12.30 15.24
C MET A 122 -1.12 -12.74 16.39
N THR A 123 -0.20 -11.86 16.78
CA THR A 123 0.71 -12.08 17.91
C THR A 123 1.01 -10.74 18.59
N TRP A 124 1.56 -10.77 19.80
CA TRP A 124 2.14 -9.57 20.40
C TRP A 124 3.64 -9.53 20.11
N ALA A 125 4.18 -8.33 19.95
CA ALA A 125 5.61 -8.14 19.78
C ALA A 125 6.05 -6.79 20.32
N ILE A 126 7.22 -6.76 20.93
CA ILE A 126 7.81 -5.56 21.53
C ILE A 126 9.04 -5.16 20.73
N SER A 127 9.07 -3.92 20.25
CA SER A 127 10.29 -3.35 19.68
C SER A 127 11.13 -2.72 20.78
N MET A 128 12.44 -2.86 20.70
CA MET A 128 13.37 -2.25 21.65
C MET A 128 14.75 -2.02 21.01
N PRO A 129 15.61 -1.16 21.61
CA PRO A 129 16.96 -0.94 21.12
C PRO A 129 17.75 -2.26 21.02
N HIS A 130 18.51 -2.41 19.94
CA HIS A 130 19.23 -3.64 19.63
C HIS A 130 20.18 -4.05 20.74
N GLN A 131 20.95 -3.10 21.27
CA GLN A 131 21.92 -3.38 22.32
C GLN A 131 21.23 -3.84 23.62
N GLN A 132 20.05 -3.32 23.92
CA GLN A 132 19.27 -3.76 25.08
C GLN A 132 18.74 -5.19 24.89
N ARG A 133 18.23 -5.51 23.70
CA ARG A 133 17.73 -6.85 23.36
C ARG A 133 18.81 -7.93 23.47
N ILE A 134 20.00 -7.70 22.91
CA ILE A 134 21.06 -8.73 22.87
C ILE A 134 21.77 -8.91 24.22
N ASN A 135 21.70 -7.91 25.10
CA ASN A 135 22.29 -7.96 26.44
C ASN A 135 21.35 -8.55 27.51
N LEU A 136 20.16 -9.01 27.13
CA LEU A 136 19.25 -9.69 28.06
C LEU A 136 19.91 -10.95 28.61
N SER A 137 19.96 -11.07 29.93
CA SER A 137 20.50 -12.25 30.62
C SER A 137 19.63 -13.49 30.44
N ASN A 138 20.24 -14.68 30.51
CA ASN A 138 19.52 -15.96 30.40
C ASN A 138 18.79 -16.31 31.71
N VAL A 139 17.66 -15.65 31.94
CA VAL A 139 16.76 -15.83 33.10
C VAL A 139 15.30 -15.79 32.64
N SER A 140 14.38 -15.97 33.57
CA SER A 140 12.95 -15.71 33.32
C SER A 140 12.60 -14.22 33.40
N TYR A 141 11.62 -13.82 32.60
CA TYR A 141 11.09 -12.47 32.53
C TYR A 141 9.58 -12.50 32.72
N GLN A 142 9.06 -11.61 33.57
CA GLN A 142 7.62 -11.38 33.67
C GLN A 142 7.23 -10.32 32.64
N VAL A 143 6.30 -10.64 31.75
CA VAL A 143 5.77 -9.72 30.74
C VAL A 143 4.33 -9.40 31.08
N GLU A 144 4.00 -8.11 31.01
CA GLU A 144 2.64 -7.60 31.24
C GLU A 144 2.25 -6.63 30.13
N ILE A 145 1.30 -7.05 29.32
CA ILE A 145 0.70 -6.31 28.22
C ILE A 145 -0.79 -6.23 28.49
N GLU A 146 -1.29 -5.01 28.59
CA GLU A 146 -2.71 -4.70 28.75
C GLU A 146 -3.11 -3.77 27.62
N THR A 147 -4.02 -4.24 26.78
CA THR A 147 -4.53 -3.54 25.61
C THR A 147 -6.04 -3.61 25.56
N GLU A 148 -6.64 -2.55 25.03
CA GLU A 148 -8.08 -2.41 24.92
C GLU A 148 -8.48 -2.16 23.46
N LEU A 149 -9.63 -2.72 23.08
CA LEU A 149 -10.26 -2.49 21.78
C LEU A 149 -11.59 -1.75 21.98
N SER A 150 -11.83 -0.74 21.16
CA SER A 150 -13.08 0.03 21.19
C SER A 150 -13.64 0.28 19.79
N ALA A 151 -14.96 0.40 19.70
CA ALA A 151 -15.63 0.77 18.45
C ALA A 151 -15.09 2.12 17.94
N SER A 152 -14.89 2.23 16.64
CA SER A 152 -14.27 3.38 15.98
C SER A 152 -14.61 3.36 14.49
N THR A 153 -14.03 4.27 13.73
CA THR A 153 -14.24 4.39 12.29
C THR A 153 -12.91 4.54 11.56
N MET A 154 -12.77 3.87 10.42
CA MET A 154 -11.76 4.22 9.43
C MET A 154 -12.24 5.46 8.66
N LYS A 155 -11.33 6.39 8.40
CA LYS A 155 -11.63 7.66 7.72
C LYS A 155 -10.95 7.73 6.36
N VAL A 156 -11.71 8.11 5.34
CA VAL A 156 -11.22 8.36 3.97
C VAL A 156 -11.48 9.82 3.62
N LEU A 157 -10.44 10.57 3.30
CA LEU A 157 -10.53 11.97 2.90
C LEU A 157 -10.59 12.06 1.37
N ASP A 158 -11.70 12.59 0.85
CA ASP A 158 -11.99 12.77 -0.57
C ASP A 158 -12.14 14.25 -0.90
N PHE A 159 -11.29 14.76 -1.80
CA PHE A 159 -11.42 16.11 -2.33
C PHE A 159 -11.42 16.09 -3.85
N LEU A 160 -12.47 16.64 -4.47
CA LEU A 160 -12.61 16.75 -5.92
C LEU A 160 -12.42 18.20 -6.39
N LEU A 161 -11.44 18.41 -7.27
CA LEU A 161 -11.32 19.60 -8.10
C LEU A 161 -11.99 19.36 -9.46
N PRO A 162 -13.15 19.97 -9.74
CA PRO A 162 -13.87 19.74 -10.99
C PRO A 162 -13.18 20.39 -12.20
N GLY A 163 -12.96 19.60 -13.25
CA GLY A 163 -12.52 20.04 -14.57
C GLY A 163 -13.67 20.44 -15.50
N LYS A 164 -13.38 20.54 -16.80
CA LYS A 164 -14.40 20.76 -17.84
C LYS A 164 -15.27 19.52 -18.07
N ASN A 165 -14.74 18.33 -17.84
CA ASN A 165 -15.47 17.08 -17.88
C ASN A 165 -15.36 16.31 -16.54
N LYS A 166 -16.14 15.25 -16.40
CA LYS A 166 -16.21 14.43 -15.17
C LYS A 166 -15.17 13.29 -15.13
N GLU A 167 -14.42 13.08 -16.19
CA GLU A 167 -13.35 12.08 -16.19
C GLU A 167 -12.27 12.53 -15.21
N THR A 168 -11.86 11.63 -14.32
CA THR A 168 -11.12 11.98 -13.11
C THR A 168 -9.81 11.21 -13.02
N ILE A 169 -8.73 11.92 -12.69
CA ILE A 169 -7.45 11.34 -12.26
C ILE A 169 -7.33 11.46 -10.75
N ILE A 170 -7.03 10.34 -10.09
CA ILE A 170 -6.81 10.28 -8.65
C ILE A 170 -5.35 10.62 -8.35
N ILE A 171 -5.12 11.34 -7.26
CA ILE A 171 -3.81 11.47 -6.61
C ILE A 171 -3.97 10.88 -5.21
N ASN A 172 -3.17 9.87 -4.91
CA ASN A 172 -3.33 9.08 -3.69
C ASN A 172 -2.06 9.11 -2.84
N GLY A 173 -2.26 9.15 -1.52
CA GLY A 173 -1.24 8.93 -0.49
C GLY A 173 -1.93 8.36 0.76
N HIS A 174 -1.18 7.79 1.71
CA HIS A 174 -1.78 7.13 2.88
C HIS A 174 -1.39 7.74 4.22
N ASN A 175 -2.30 7.66 5.19
CA ASN A 175 -2.17 8.26 6.53
C ASN A 175 -2.48 7.28 7.66
N CYS A 176 -2.04 6.02 7.54
CA CYS A 176 -2.20 4.98 8.57
C CYS A 176 -0.91 4.63 9.33
N HIS A 177 0.20 5.29 9.01
CA HIS A 177 1.48 5.06 9.65
C HIS A 177 1.68 6.09 10.76
N PRO A 178 1.78 5.68 12.04
CA PRO A 178 1.97 6.61 13.14
C PRO A 178 3.38 7.18 13.08
N PHE A 179 3.55 8.47 13.41
CA PHE A 179 4.85 9.13 13.61
C PHE A 179 5.92 8.83 12.53
N GLN A 180 5.51 8.79 11.26
CA GLN A 180 6.39 8.54 10.12
C GLN A 180 6.17 9.64 9.08
N ALA A 181 7.24 10.38 8.76
CA ALA A 181 7.16 11.58 7.93
C ALA A 181 7.24 11.26 6.44
N ASN A 182 8.21 10.45 6.04
CA ASN A 182 8.37 10.04 4.66
C ASN A 182 7.29 9.04 4.26
N ASP A 183 7.03 8.02 5.09
CA ASP A 183 6.06 6.95 4.84
C ASP A 183 4.78 7.11 5.69
N ASP A 184 3.72 7.78 5.22
CA ASP A 184 3.56 8.40 3.90
C ASP A 184 2.95 9.82 3.97
N ILE A 185 3.24 10.53 5.06
CA ILE A 185 2.81 11.93 5.20
C ILE A 185 3.42 12.81 4.10
N SER A 186 4.60 12.47 3.58
CA SER A 186 5.18 13.12 2.41
C SER A 186 4.27 13.04 1.18
N GLY A 187 3.70 11.86 0.86
CA GLY A 187 2.76 11.67 -0.23
C GLY A 187 1.48 12.48 -0.04
N CYS A 188 0.93 12.48 1.18
CA CYS A 188 -0.22 13.30 1.56
C CYS A 188 0.02 14.81 1.32
N ALA A 189 1.16 15.33 1.78
CA ALA A 189 1.50 16.74 1.66
C ALA A 189 1.72 17.16 0.20
N VAL A 190 2.41 16.33 -0.59
CA VAL A 190 2.62 16.57 -2.02
C VAL A 190 1.28 16.60 -2.77
N ALA A 191 0.37 15.64 -2.52
CA ALA A 191 -0.95 15.63 -3.15
C ALA A 191 -1.72 16.93 -2.89
N ILE A 192 -1.76 17.39 -1.64
CA ILE A 192 -2.43 18.64 -1.25
C ILE A 192 -1.82 19.84 -1.98
N ARG A 193 -0.47 19.93 -2.01
CA ARG A 193 0.25 21.05 -2.64
C ARG A 193 0.08 21.08 -4.15
N VAL A 194 -0.02 19.92 -4.81
CA VAL A 194 -0.38 19.82 -6.23
C VAL A 194 -1.77 20.43 -6.47
N LEU A 195 -2.79 20.01 -5.72
CA LEU A 195 -4.16 20.52 -5.91
C LEU A 195 -4.28 22.01 -5.59
N GLN A 196 -3.66 22.49 -4.52
CA GLN A 196 -3.62 23.91 -4.21
C GLN A 196 -2.98 24.71 -5.34
N THR A 197 -1.92 24.18 -5.98
CA THR A 197 -1.29 24.80 -7.15
C THR A 197 -2.25 24.85 -8.35
N LEU A 198 -2.97 23.75 -8.65
CA LEU A 198 -3.97 23.72 -9.72
C LEU A 198 -5.13 24.69 -9.47
N ILE A 199 -5.60 24.82 -8.22
CA ILE A 199 -6.65 25.78 -7.82
C ILE A 199 -6.19 27.22 -8.08
N LEU A 200 -4.95 27.56 -7.70
CA LEU A 200 -4.37 28.88 -7.95
C LEU A 200 -4.22 29.16 -9.45
N GLN A 201 -3.78 28.16 -10.23
CA GLN A 201 -3.70 28.28 -11.69
C GLN A 201 -5.07 28.51 -12.32
N ASN A 202 -6.12 27.81 -11.86
CA ASN A 202 -7.48 28.00 -12.35
C ASN A 202 -8.07 29.36 -12.00
N SER A 203 -7.64 29.96 -10.89
CA SER A 203 -8.09 31.29 -10.47
C SER A 203 -7.41 32.41 -11.26
N THR A 204 -6.25 32.13 -11.88
CA THR A 204 -5.44 33.13 -12.60
C THR A 204 -5.47 32.98 -14.13
N ARG A 205 -5.74 31.77 -14.64
CA ARG A 205 -5.86 31.49 -16.08
C ARG A 205 -7.33 31.54 -16.53
N GLN A 206 -7.57 31.95 -17.78
CA GLN A 206 -8.92 31.89 -18.38
C GLN A 206 -9.38 30.46 -18.72
N THR A 207 -8.50 29.46 -18.66
CA THR A 207 -8.79 28.08 -19.08
C THR A 207 -8.61 27.08 -17.93
N LYS A 208 -9.71 26.41 -17.54
CA LYS A 208 -9.70 25.25 -16.64
C LYS A 208 -9.11 24.00 -17.30
N GLN A 209 -8.62 23.06 -16.48
CA GLN A 209 -8.23 21.71 -16.90
C GLN A 209 -9.42 20.98 -17.57
N LYS A 210 -9.11 20.10 -18.52
CA LYS A 210 -10.07 19.23 -19.19
C LYS A 210 -10.64 18.21 -18.20
N TYR A 211 -9.75 17.49 -17.52
CA TYR A 211 -10.08 16.44 -16.57
C TYR A 211 -10.34 17.01 -15.17
N SER A 212 -11.09 16.26 -14.38
CA SER A 212 -11.20 16.48 -12.93
C SER A 212 -10.04 15.80 -12.21
N TYR A 213 -9.66 16.34 -11.04
CA TYR A 213 -8.60 15.78 -10.21
C TYR A 213 -9.13 15.53 -8.81
N ARG A 214 -8.87 14.35 -8.27
CA ARG A 214 -9.37 13.92 -6.96
C ARG A 214 -8.22 13.51 -6.07
N ILE A 215 -8.14 14.04 -4.86
CA ILE A 215 -7.25 13.50 -3.82
C ILE A 215 -8.02 12.44 -3.05
N ILE A 216 -7.37 11.28 -2.84
CA ILE A 216 -7.78 10.29 -1.85
C ILE A 216 -6.64 10.07 -0.87
N ILE A 217 -6.85 10.51 0.37
CA ILE A 217 -5.96 10.23 1.50
C ILE A 217 -6.68 9.29 2.45
N ALA A 218 -6.12 8.11 2.65
CA ALA A 218 -6.78 7.07 3.42
C ALA A 218 -5.79 6.03 3.97
N PRO A 219 -6.19 5.20 4.94
CA PRO A 219 -5.41 4.04 5.33
C PRO A 219 -5.14 3.11 4.15
N GLU A 220 -3.87 2.74 3.96
CA GLU A 220 -3.45 1.92 2.83
C GLU A 220 -4.23 0.60 2.77
N LEU A 221 -4.51 0.19 1.54
CA LEU A 221 -5.30 -0.93 1.06
C LEU A 221 -6.78 -0.85 1.47
N HIS A 222 -7.05 -0.70 2.77
CA HIS A 222 -8.39 -0.69 3.35
C HIS A 222 -9.21 0.50 2.83
N GLY A 223 -8.68 1.71 2.96
CA GLY A 223 -9.38 2.94 2.64
C GLY A 223 -9.88 2.99 1.19
N PRO A 224 -8.98 2.92 0.19
CA PRO A 224 -9.38 2.97 -1.21
C PRO A 224 -10.31 1.83 -1.61
N MET A 225 -10.16 0.63 -1.02
CA MET A 225 -10.99 -0.52 -1.36
C MET A 225 -12.44 -0.35 -0.91
N PHE A 226 -12.65 0.08 0.34
CA PHE A 226 -13.98 0.35 0.86
C PHE A 226 -14.64 1.52 0.12
N TRP A 227 -13.86 2.57 -0.17
CA TRP A 227 -14.33 3.72 -0.93
C TRP A 227 -14.73 3.39 -2.37
N LEU A 228 -13.95 2.57 -3.08
CA LEU A 228 -14.31 2.10 -4.43
C LEU A 228 -15.54 1.20 -4.42
N ASN A 229 -15.70 0.37 -3.37
CA ASN A 229 -16.81 -0.57 -3.25
C ASN A 229 -18.18 0.12 -3.05
N GLU A 230 -18.19 1.38 -2.59
CA GLU A 230 -19.41 2.18 -2.51
C GLU A 230 -19.84 2.82 -3.84
N MET A 231 -18.96 2.81 -4.84
CA MET A 231 -19.24 3.42 -6.14
C MET A 231 -20.03 2.49 -7.06
N ASP A 232 -20.98 3.07 -7.80
CA ASP A 232 -21.63 2.37 -8.92
C ASP A 232 -20.74 2.33 -10.18
N ASP A 233 -21.08 1.46 -11.13
CA ASP A 233 -20.34 1.29 -12.38
C ASP A 233 -20.17 2.59 -13.18
N LYS A 234 -21.12 3.53 -13.08
CA LYS A 234 -21.04 4.81 -13.80
C LYS A 234 -20.03 5.73 -13.15
N GLN A 235 -19.98 5.77 -11.83
CA GLN A 235 -18.99 6.53 -11.07
C GLN A 235 -17.59 5.95 -11.29
N GLN A 236 -17.45 4.63 -11.23
CA GLN A 236 -16.17 3.95 -11.48
C GLN A 236 -15.65 4.21 -12.89
N ALA A 237 -16.52 4.18 -13.90
CA ALA A 237 -16.13 4.42 -15.30
C ALA A 237 -15.57 5.84 -15.57
N LEU A 238 -15.79 6.79 -14.66
CA LEU A 238 -15.22 8.13 -14.73
C LEU A 238 -13.78 8.18 -14.23
N LEU A 239 -13.31 7.21 -13.46
CA LEU A 239 -11.94 7.15 -12.95
C LEU A 239 -11.03 6.63 -14.08
N LYS A 240 -10.09 7.45 -14.54
CA LYS A 240 -9.25 7.17 -15.72
C LYS A 240 -7.81 6.80 -15.38
N GLY A 241 -7.39 7.05 -14.14
CA GLY A 241 -6.09 6.66 -13.66
C GLY A 241 -5.82 7.18 -12.26
N CYS A 242 -4.74 6.70 -11.65
CA CYS A 242 -4.29 7.10 -10.34
C CYS A 242 -2.77 7.36 -10.36
N ILE A 243 -2.37 8.48 -9.76
CA ILE A 243 -0.97 8.80 -9.43
C ILE A 243 -0.80 8.53 -7.95
N LEU A 244 -0.16 7.42 -7.63
CA LEU A 244 0.13 7.04 -6.25
C LEU A 244 1.47 7.66 -5.83
N LEU A 245 1.46 8.34 -4.70
CA LEU A 245 2.66 8.92 -4.08
C LEU A 245 3.02 8.06 -2.88
N LYS A 246 4.27 7.59 -2.82
CA LYS A 246 4.77 6.82 -1.69
C LYS A 246 6.18 7.21 -1.34
N SER A 247 6.41 7.71 -0.12
CA SER A 247 7.77 7.99 0.36
C SER A 247 8.54 8.91 -0.59
N VAL A 248 7.99 10.10 -0.84
CA VAL A 248 8.45 11.02 -1.91
C VAL A 248 9.29 12.21 -1.39
N GLY A 249 9.56 12.27 -0.08
CA GLY A 249 10.22 13.41 0.55
C GLY A 249 11.71 13.27 0.86
N ASN A 250 12.26 12.05 0.83
CA ASN A 250 13.67 11.80 1.12
C ASN A 250 14.61 12.15 -0.06
N THR A 251 15.90 11.86 0.08
CA THR A 251 16.95 12.24 -0.89
C THR A 251 17.29 11.16 -1.93
N ALA A 252 16.64 10.00 -1.91
CA ALA A 252 16.83 8.98 -2.93
C ALA A 252 16.29 9.46 -4.28
N ALA A 253 16.80 8.88 -5.37
CA ALA A 253 16.33 9.20 -6.72
C ALA A 253 14.84 8.85 -6.87
N MET A 254 14.10 9.68 -7.62
CA MET A 254 12.70 9.41 -7.92
C MET A 254 12.60 8.26 -8.91
N ARG A 255 11.68 7.33 -8.64
CA ARG A 255 11.46 6.11 -9.43
C ARG A 255 10.01 6.03 -9.89
N LEU A 256 9.81 5.52 -11.11
CA LEU A 256 8.50 5.32 -11.71
C LEU A 256 8.12 3.83 -11.73
N GLN A 257 7.07 3.47 -11.01
CA GLN A 257 6.40 2.18 -11.22
C GLN A 257 5.23 2.37 -12.18
N ARG A 258 5.19 1.53 -13.22
CA ARG A 258 4.12 1.55 -14.23
C ARG A 258 2.84 0.87 -13.75
N SER A 259 1.74 1.20 -14.41
CA SER A 259 0.45 0.53 -14.29
C SER A 259 0.54 -0.94 -14.69
N TYR A 260 -0.54 -1.70 -14.43
CA TYR A 260 -0.59 -3.14 -14.73
C TYR A 260 -0.26 -3.46 -16.20
N LEU A 261 -0.84 -2.73 -17.15
CA LEU A 261 -0.55 -2.89 -18.58
C LEU A 261 0.74 -2.15 -18.98
N GLY A 262 1.04 -1.06 -18.29
CA GLY A 262 2.30 -0.32 -18.38
C GLY A 262 2.47 0.57 -19.62
N ASP A 263 1.45 0.68 -20.46
CA ASP A 263 1.45 1.45 -21.70
C ASP A 263 0.22 2.39 -21.82
N GLN A 264 -0.50 2.59 -20.72
CA GLN A 264 -1.70 3.43 -20.70
C GLN A 264 -1.32 4.91 -20.87
N ILE A 265 -2.31 5.76 -21.17
CA ILE A 265 -2.08 7.21 -21.38
C ILE A 265 -1.36 7.83 -20.17
N LEU A 266 -1.71 7.39 -18.95
CA LEU A 266 -1.06 7.85 -17.73
C LEU A 266 0.41 7.38 -17.63
N ASP A 267 0.72 6.16 -18.05
CA ASP A 267 2.11 5.67 -18.11
C ASP A 267 2.95 6.47 -19.10
N GLN A 268 2.37 6.80 -20.27
CA GLN A 268 3.05 7.58 -21.30
C GLN A 268 3.29 9.02 -20.83
N ALA A 269 2.29 9.64 -20.21
CA ALA A 269 2.43 10.97 -19.60
C ALA A 269 3.50 10.98 -18.50
N ALA A 270 3.54 9.93 -17.67
CA ALA A 270 4.57 9.75 -16.66
C ALA A 270 5.96 9.61 -17.27
N GLN A 271 6.12 8.73 -18.27
CA GLN A 271 7.38 8.54 -18.98
C GLN A 271 7.91 9.87 -19.54
N SER A 272 7.08 10.64 -20.26
CA SER A 272 7.48 11.93 -20.82
C SER A 272 7.84 12.97 -19.77
N ALA A 273 7.11 13.03 -18.65
CA ALA A 273 7.44 13.93 -17.54
C ALA A 273 8.79 13.59 -16.89
N PHE A 274 9.04 12.30 -16.65
CA PHE A 274 10.31 11.84 -16.08
C PHE A 274 11.49 12.07 -17.03
N GLU A 275 11.34 11.78 -18.33
CA GLU A 275 12.36 12.06 -19.34
C GLU A 275 12.69 13.56 -19.40
N GLN A 276 11.67 14.41 -19.35
CA GLN A 276 11.86 15.87 -19.35
C GLN A 276 12.58 16.36 -18.10
N GLN A 277 12.25 15.81 -16.92
CA GLN A 277 12.75 16.32 -15.64
C GLN A 277 14.11 15.75 -15.25
N TYR A 278 14.35 14.47 -15.54
CA TYR A 278 15.53 13.73 -15.07
C TYR A 278 16.43 13.21 -16.21
N GLY A 279 15.91 13.10 -17.43
CA GLY A 279 16.61 12.48 -18.57
C GLY A 279 16.75 10.97 -18.43
N HIS A 280 17.55 10.52 -17.46
CA HIS A 280 17.69 9.12 -17.07
C HIS A 280 17.12 8.89 -15.67
N PHE A 281 16.30 7.85 -15.53
CA PHE A 281 15.65 7.50 -14.27
C PHE A 281 15.39 6.00 -14.22
N GLU A 282 15.21 5.49 -13.00
CA GLU A 282 14.85 4.09 -12.81
C GLU A 282 13.33 3.92 -12.85
N GLN A 283 12.90 2.87 -13.56
CA GLN A 283 11.51 2.50 -13.68
C GLN A 283 11.32 0.98 -13.68
N GLY A 284 10.10 0.53 -13.46
CA GLY A 284 9.79 -0.89 -13.32
C GLY A 284 8.33 -1.19 -13.63
N PRO A 285 8.03 -2.44 -14.04
CA PRO A 285 6.66 -2.92 -14.18
C PRO A 285 5.85 -2.84 -12.89
N PHE A 286 4.56 -3.06 -13.01
CA PHE A 286 3.61 -3.13 -11.90
C PHE A 286 4.13 -4.01 -10.74
N ARG A 287 4.17 -3.40 -9.55
CA ARG A 287 4.58 -4.02 -8.28
C ARG A 287 5.97 -4.64 -8.26
N THR A 288 6.92 -4.10 -9.04
CA THR A 288 8.33 -4.53 -8.98
C THR A 288 9.29 -3.51 -8.36
N ILE A 289 8.83 -2.29 -8.01
CA ILE A 289 9.66 -1.31 -7.32
C ILE A 289 9.31 -1.29 -5.84
N TYR A 290 8.10 -0.83 -5.53
CA TYR A 290 7.66 -0.63 -4.16
C TYR A 290 6.12 -0.62 -4.10
N GLY A 291 5.55 -1.73 -3.65
CA GLY A 291 4.11 -1.96 -3.73
C GLY A 291 3.30 -1.25 -2.64
N ASN A 292 2.10 -0.78 -2.98
CA ASN A 292 1.09 -0.19 -2.09
C ASN A 292 -0.32 -0.28 -2.74
N ASP A 293 -1.12 0.79 -2.67
CA ASP A 293 -2.51 0.92 -3.12
C ASP A 293 -2.75 0.72 -4.62
N GLU A 294 -1.72 0.71 -5.48
CA GLU A 294 -1.91 0.42 -6.90
C GLU A 294 -2.56 -0.95 -7.12
N THR A 295 -2.36 -1.90 -6.19
CA THR A 295 -3.04 -3.21 -6.25
C THR A 295 -4.54 -3.13 -6.00
N VAL A 296 -5.04 -2.10 -5.31
CA VAL A 296 -6.47 -1.90 -5.06
C VAL A 296 -7.13 -1.29 -6.29
N PHE A 297 -6.55 -0.22 -6.80
CA PHE A 297 -7.06 0.49 -7.98
C PHE A 297 -7.04 -0.39 -9.24
N GLU A 298 -6.00 -1.21 -9.40
CA GLU A 298 -5.89 -2.15 -10.52
C GLU A 298 -6.66 -3.46 -10.29
N ALA A 299 -7.18 -3.71 -9.08
CA ALA A 299 -7.96 -4.91 -8.83
C ALA A 299 -9.28 -4.86 -9.62
N PRO A 300 -9.64 -5.93 -10.35
CA PRO A 300 -10.91 -6.01 -11.03
C PRO A 300 -12.12 -5.95 -10.07
N PRO A 301 -13.24 -5.31 -10.43
CA PRO A 301 -13.54 -4.78 -11.76
C PRO A 301 -13.04 -3.34 -11.99
N TYR A 302 -12.40 -2.70 -11.00
CA TYR A 302 -12.08 -1.27 -11.04
C TYR A 302 -11.13 -0.94 -12.19
N ASN A 303 -10.05 -1.73 -12.32
CA ASN A 303 -9.11 -1.68 -13.42
C ASN A 303 -8.61 -0.26 -13.76
N ILE A 304 -8.34 0.55 -12.74
CA ILE A 304 -7.90 1.93 -12.87
C ILE A 304 -6.38 1.93 -13.06
N PRO A 305 -5.85 2.39 -14.21
CA PRO A 305 -4.41 2.44 -14.47
C PRO A 305 -3.70 3.25 -13.39
N THR A 306 -2.79 2.62 -12.66
CA THR A 306 -2.14 3.28 -11.51
C THR A 306 -0.63 3.27 -11.64
N ILE A 307 -0.04 4.47 -11.76
CA ILE A 307 1.40 4.66 -11.65
C ILE A 307 1.77 4.95 -10.19
N SER A 308 2.96 4.54 -9.77
CA SER A 308 3.48 4.87 -8.44
C SER A 308 4.79 5.65 -8.52
N LEU A 309 4.87 6.75 -7.78
CA LEU A 309 6.06 7.60 -7.66
C LEU A 309 6.68 7.39 -6.28
N THR A 310 7.97 7.09 -6.22
CA THR A 310 8.64 6.84 -4.94
C THR A 310 10.11 7.19 -4.96
N ARG A 311 10.64 7.58 -3.79
CA ARG A 311 12.07 7.67 -3.51
C ARG A 311 12.45 6.52 -2.58
N TRP A 312 12.95 5.44 -3.15
CA TRP A 312 13.30 4.21 -2.44
C TRP A 312 14.61 3.62 -2.96
N PRO A 313 15.52 3.11 -2.09
CA PRO A 313 15.39 2.90 -0.64
C PRO A 313 15.79 4.10 0.23
N PHE A 314 15.32 4.10 1.48
CA PHE A 314 15.77 5.00 2.55
C PHE A 314 15.93 4.21 3.87
N ASN A 315 16.79 4.67 4.78
CA ASN A 315 17.24 3.86 5.93
C ASN A 315 16.19 3.80 7.04
N GLU A 316 15.46 4.89 7.23
CA GLU A 316 14.57 5.14 8.37
C GLU A 316 13.22 4.44 8.24
N TYR A 317 12.96 3.78 7.11
CA TYR A 317 11.72 3.08 6.81
C TYR A 317 11.25 2.18 7.95
N HIS A 318 9.98 2.31 8.33
CA HIS A 318 9.36 1.56 9.42
C HIS A 318 10.10 1.69 10.76
N SER A 319 10.62 2.88 11.05
CA SER A 319 11.23 3.17 12.34
C SER A 319 10.87 4.57 12.85
N ASN A 320 11.08 4.80 14.13
CA ASN A 320 10.86 6.12 14.76
C ASN A 320 11.86 7.20 14.30
N LEU A 321 12.80 6.85 13.42
CA LEU A 321 13.75 7.79 12.83
C LEU A 321 13.18 8.47 11.57
N ASP A 322 12.07 7.97 11.01
CA ASP A 322 11.41 8.60 9.86
C ASP A 322 10.67 9.88 10.30
N THR A 323 11.41 10.96 10.44
CA THR A 323 10.96 12.25 10.99
C THR A 323 11.05 13.35 9.93
N PRO A 324 10.37 14.50 10.10
CA PRO A 324 10.46 15.59 9.13
C PRO A 324 11.90 16.06 8.85
N ASP A 325 12.81 15.91 9.82
CA ASP A 325 14.23 16.29 9.70
C ASP A 325 15.00 15.46 8.66
N THR A 326 14.50 14.28 8.27
CA THR A 326 15.12 13.43 7.23
C THR A 326 14.66 13.80 5.81
N LEU A 327 13.67 14.68 5.70
CA LEU A 327 13.10 15.10 4.42
C LEU A 327 13.83 16.32 3.84
N SER A 328 13.67 16.50 2.53
CA SER A 328 14.21 17.65 1.82
C SER A 328 13.07 18.43 1.16
N GLU A 329 12.90 19.70 1.54
CA GLU A 329 11.94 20.60 0.88
C GLU A 329 12.16 20.64 -0.65
N GLN A 330 13.42 20.61 -1.10
CA GLN A 330 13.74 20.57 -2.52
C GLN A 330 13.20 19.29 -3.19
N HIS A 331 13.34 18.13 -2.56
CA HIS A 331 12.87 16.85 -3.14
C HIS A 331 11.34 16.69 -3.04
N LEU A 332 10.73 17.25 -2.00
CA LEU A 332 9.28 17.37 -1.88
C LEU A 332 8.71 18.28 -2.98
N GLN A 333 9.32 19.44 -3.21
CA GLN A 333 8.91 20.35 -4.29
C GLN A 333 9.16 19.73 -5.67
N ASP A 334 10.29 19.04 -5.87
CA ASP A 334 10.57 18.27 -7.10
C ASP A 334 9.46 17.24 -7.39
N SER A 335 8.90 16.62 -6.34
CA SER A 335 7.77 15.68 -6.47
C SER A 335 6.47 16.40 -6.84
N VAL A 336 6.19 17.57 -6.27
CA VAL A 336 5.05 18.41 -6.68
C VAL A 336 5.17 18.80 -8.15
N ASP A 337 6.35 19.27 -8.56
CA ASP A 337 6.62 19.71 -9.94
C ASP A 337 6.49 18.55 -10.92
N LEU A 338 6.98 17.36 -10.55
CA LEU A 338 6.84 16.15 -11.34
C LEU A 338 5.37 15.78 -11.55
N VAL A 339 4.56 15.74 -10.49
CA VAL A 339 3.13 15.42 -10.61
C VAL A 339 2.41 16.44 -11.49
N LEU A 340 2.72 17.73 -11.35
CA LEU A 340 2.17 18.78 -12.22
C LEU A 340 2.60 18.59 -13.69
N ASN A 341 3.83 18.16 -13.94
CA ASN A 341 4.32 17.85 -15.29
C ASN A 341 3.59 16.64 -15.88
N ILE A 342 3.37 15.57 -15.11
CA ILE A 342 2.58 14.40 -15.52
C ILE A 342 1.16 14.84 -15.90
N ILE A 343 0.53 15.66 -15.06
CA ILE A 343 -0.80 16.23 -15.30
C ILE A 343 -0.83 17.03 -16.60
N ASN A 344 0.18 17.89 -16.85
CA ASN A 344 0.27 18.67 -18.08
C ASN A 344 0.43 17.78 -19.33
N HIS A 345 1.26 16.73 -19.27
CA HIS A 345 1.40 15.76 -20.37
C HIS A 345 0.10 14.99 -20.61
N TYR A 346 -0.60 14.58 -19.55
CA TYR A 346 -1.88 13.88 -19.63
C TYR A 346 -2.97 14.75 -20.27
N GLU A 347 -3.09 16.01 -19.84
CA GLU A 347 -4.05 16.99 -20.38
C GLU A 347 -3.85 17.25 -21.88
N ASN A 348 -2.60 17.24 -22.35
CA ASN A 348 -2.25 17.48 -23.75
C ASN A 348 -2.15 16.20 -24.61
N SER A 349 -2.43 15.03 -24.03
CA SER A 349 -2.43 13.78 -24.78
C SER A 349 -3.52 13.81 -25.86
N SER A 350 -3.10 13.71 -27.12
CA SER A 350 -3.99 13.59 -28.29
C SER A 350 -4.47 12.15 -28.53
N ILE A 351 -4.02 11.23 -27.69
CA ILE A 351 -4.31 9.81 -27.77
C ILE A 351 -5.73 9.58 -27.26
N LYS A 352 -6.63 9.17 -28.15
CA LYS A 352 -7.94 8.65 -27.73
C LYS A 352 -7.70 7.40 -26.88
N ASP A 353 -8.43 7.25 -25.78
CA ASP A 353 -8.51 6.02 -24.99
C ASP A 353 -8.76 4.84 -25.95
N VAL A 354 -7.69 4.16 -26.37
CA VAL A 354 -7.82 2.89 -27.06
C VAL A 354 -7.99 1.90 -25.93
N ARG A 355 -9.25 1.65 -25.54
CA ARG A 355 -9.58 0.39 -24.88
C ARG A 355 -9.28 -0.70 -25.90
N LEU A 356 -8.01 -1.10 -26.00
CA LEU A 356 -7.66 -2.37 -26.59
C LEU A 356 -8.29 -3.41 -25.66
N HIS A 357 -9.50 -3.85 -26.00
CA HIS A 357 -9.79 -5.26 -25.82
C HIS A 357 -8.68 -5.96 -26.57
N VAL A 358 -7.62 -6.34 -25.85
CA VAL A 358 -6.69 -7.33 -26.33
C VAL A 358 -7.52 -8.60 -26.39
N GLU A 359 -8.19 -8.82 -27.52
CA GLU A 359 -8.53 -10.18 -27.92
C GLU A 359 -7.21 -10.93 -27.93
N ASN A 360 -6.98 -11.69 -26.87
CA ASN A 360 -5.80 -12.50 -26.72
C ASN A 360 -5.72 -13.46 -27.92
N LYS A 361 -4.89 -13.11 -28.91
CA LYS A 361 -4.45 -14.01 -29.98
C LYS A 361 -3.46 -15.02 -29.40
N TYR A 362 -3.90 -15.81 -28.42
CA TYR A 362 -3.23 -17.05 -28.08
C TYR A 362 -3.90 -18.17 -28.87
N SER A 363 -3.39 -18.39 -30.09
CA SER A 363 -3.71 -19.56 -30.88
C SER A 363 -3.32 -20.81 -30.10
N SER A 364 -4.29 -21.71 -29.89
CA SER A 364 -4.11 -22.99 -29.22
C SER A 364 -2.96 -23.80 -29.86
N PRO A 365 -2.03 -24.37 -29.09
CA PRO A 365 -1.08 -25.34 -29.64
C PRO A 365 -1.83 -26.62 -30.01
N VAL A 366 -1.60 -27.08 -31.23
CA VAL A 366 -2.05 -28.37 -31.74
C VAL A 366 -1.44 -29.51 -30.92
N GLY A 367 -2.30 -30.43 -30.46
CA GLY A 367 -1.97 -31.83 -30.23
C GLY A 367 -1.27 -32.19 -28.92
N LEU A 368 -2.03 -32.37 -27.83
CA LEU A 368 -1.65 -33.24 -26.71
C LEU A 368 -2.80 -34.22 -26.39
N PRO A 369 -2.49 -35.47 -26.01
CA PRO A 369 -3.47 -36.55 -25.84
C PRO A 369 -4.49 -36.26 -24.72
N ALA A 370 -5.73 -36.70 -24.94
CA ALA A 370 -6.97 -36.25 -24.31
C ALA A 370 -7.16 -36.54 -22.80
N ASN A 371 -6.21 -37.18 -22.11
CA ASN A 371 -6.37 -37.56 -20.69
C ASN A 371 -5.39 -36.88 -19.72
N ILE A 372 -4.46 -36.06 -20.21
CA ILE A 372 -3.57 -35.18 -19.39
C ILE A 372 -3.95 -33.69 -19.61
N THR A 373 -4.89 -33.43 -20.51
CA THR A 373 -5.19 -32.13 -21.13
C THR A 373 -6.37 -31.37 -20.52
N THR A 374 -7.02 -31.89 -19.47
CA THR A 374 -8.22 -31.24 -18.91
C THR A 374 -7.86 -30.13 -17.93
N LYS A 375 -7.00 -30.41 -16.93
CA LYS A 375 -6.72 -29.43 -15.86
C LYS A 375 -5.87 -28.23 -16.28
N PHE A 376 -4.87 -28.43 -17.15
CA PHE A 376 -3.99 -27.34 -17.58
C PHE A 376 -4.65 -26.36 -18.56
N ASN A 377 -5.77 -26.77 -19.18
CA ASN A 377 -6.58 -25.91 -20.05
C ASN A 377 -7.78 -25.28 -19.31
N GLN A 378 -7.93 -25.53 -18.00
CA GLN A 378 -9.00 -24.93 -17.21
C GLN A 378 -8.88 -23.41 -17.17
N ARG A 379 -10.05 -22.77 -17.18
CA ARG A 379 -10.22 -21.34 -16.98
C ARG A 379 -11.12 -21.12 -15.78
N TYR A 380 -10.99 -19.94 -15.18
CA TYR A 380 -11.73 -19.58 -13.99
C TYR A 380 -12.45 -18.25 -14.19
N LYS A 381 -13.45 -18.02 -13.35
CA LYS A 381 -14.15 -16.74 -13.20
C LYS A 381 -14.01 -16.28 -11.76
N ARG A 382 -13.75 -14.99 -11.54
CA ARG A 382 -13.78 -14.39 -10.21
C ARG A 382 -15.21 -14.39 -9.63
N ASN A 383 -15.31 -14.54 -8.32
CA ASN A 383 -16.54 -14.46 -7.53
C ASN A 383 -16.43 -13.40 -6.41
N PHE A 384 -15.69 -12.33 -6.67
CA PHE A 384 -15.46 -11.20 -5.77
C PHE A 384 -15.18 -9.94 -6.60
N ASN A 385 -15.27 -8.77 -5.98
CA ASN A 385 -14.89 -7.48 -6.57
C ASN A 385 -13.82 -6.81 -5.72
N GLY A 386 -12.77 -6.29 -6.33
CA GLY A 386 -11.67 -5.62 -5.66
C GLY A 386 -10.57 -6.57 -5.18
N LEU A 387 -9.70 -6.04 -4.32
CA LEU A 387 -8.53 -6.76 -3.80
C LEU A 387 -8.95 -7.82 -2.77
N VAL A 388 -8.29 -8.98 -2.79
CA VAL A 388 -8.47 -10.05 -1.81
C VAL A 388 -7.33 -10.03 -0.79
N CYS A 389 -7.67 -10.14 0.50
CA CYS A 389 -6.69 -10.31 1.57
C CYS A 389 -6.18 -11.75 1.60
N LEU A 390 -5.12 -12.06 0.85
CA LEU A 390 -4.62 -13.44 0.70
C LEU A 390 -4.27 -14.10 2.05
N SER A 391 -3.75 -13.34 3.02
CA SER A 391 -3.41 -13.84 4.35
C SER A 391 -4.65 -14.32 5.12
N ALA A 392 -5.78 -13.64 4.98
CA ALA A 392 -7.06 -14.04 5.59
C ALA A 392 -7.57 -15.40 5.07
N TYR A 393 -7.16 -15.80 3.86
CA TYR A 393 -7.52 -17.09 3.27
C TYR A 393 -6.39 -18.13 3.31
N GLY A 394 -5.20 -17.81 3.84
CA GLY A 394 -4.05 -18.73 3.77
C GLY A 394 -3.52 -18.92 2.35
N LEU A 395 -3.83 -17.98 1.45
CA LEU A 395 -3.40 -17.96 0.06
C LEU A 395 -2.11 -17.16 -0.14
N TYR A 396 -1.61 -16.49 0.90
CA TYR A 396 -0.38 -15.72 0.85
C TYR A 396 0.84 -16.64 0.96
N LYS A 397 1.66 -16.66 -0.09
CA LYS A 397 2.93 -17.42 -0.13
C LYS A 397 4.09 -16.52 0.30
N SER A 398 5.23 -17.14 0.64
CA SER A 398 6.46 -16.42 0.95
C SER A 398 6.88 -15.53 -0.23
N ILE A 399 7.22 -14.28 0.10
CA ILE A 399 7.71 -13.28 -0.85
C ILE A 399 9.25 -13.34 -0.92
N PRO A 400 9.86 -12.89 -2.02
CA PRO A 400 11.31 -12.77 -2.10
C PRO A 400 11.84 -11.82 -1.01
N GLN A 401 13.03 -12.10 -0.50
CA GLN A 401 13.68 -11.19 0.44
C GLN A 401 14.00 -9.85 -0.24
N VAL A 402 13.74 -8.76 0.46
CA VAL A 402 14.17 -7.43 0.04
C VAL A 402 15.63 -7.28 0.45
N SER A 403 16.51 -7.09 -0.54
CA SER A 403 17.93 -6.84 -0.31
C SER A 403 18.27 -5.37 -0.59
N LYS A 404 19.50 -4.96 -0.24
CA LYS A 404 20.01 -3.61 -0.59
C LYS A 404 20.02 -3.35 -2.10
N THR A 405 20.13 -4.38 -2.93
CA THR A 405 20.09 -4.28 -4.40
C THR A 405 18.69 -4.43 -4.97
N GLY A 406 17.65 -4.44 -4.13
CA GLY A 406 16.26 -4.65 -4.52
C GLY A 406 15.78 -6.08 -4.33
N VAL A 407 14.71 -6.43 -5.04
CA VAL A 407 14.00 -7.69 -4.91
C VAL A 407 14.28 -8.56 -6.14
N ASP A 408 14.72 -9.81 -5.92
CA ASP A 408 14.90 -10.78 -6.99
C ASP A 408 13.55 -11.37 -7.41
N TYR A 409 12.95 -10.73 -8.42
CA TYR A 409 11.69 -11.17 -9.01
C TYR A 409 11.82 -12.32 -10.01
N ASP A 410 13.03 -12.79 -10.29
CA ASP A 410 13.29 -13.94 -11.14
C ASP A 410 13.42 -15.22 -10.32
N SER A 411 13.64 -15.13 -9.01
CA SER A 411 13.51 -16.24 -8.06
C SER A 411 12.11 -16.88 -8.08
N VAL A 412 12.00 -18.13 -7.64
CA VAL A 412 10.69 -18.83 -7.52
C VAL A 412 9.72 -18.02 -6.66
N HIS A 413 10.19 -17.49 -5.53
CA HIS A 413 9.41 -16.62 -4.65
C HIS A 413 8.98 -15.33 -5.35
N GLY A 414 9.88 -14.71 -6.11
CA GLY A 414 9.62 -13.52 -6.91
C GLY A 414 8.54 -13.73 -7.96
N ARG A 415 8.57 -14.86 -8.67
CA ARG A 415 7.58 -15.23 -9.68
C ARG A 415 6.23 -15.56 -9.06
N TRP A 416 6.19 -16.24 -7.92
CA TRP A 416 4.96 -16.43 -7.14
C TRP A 416 4.38 -15.11 -6.65
N ASN A 417 5.21 -14.20 -6.13
CA ASN A 417 4.77 -12.88 -5.71
C ASN A 417 4.15 -12.10 -6.88
N LYS A 418 4.79 -12.10 -8.06
CA LYS A 418 4.23 -11.52 -9.28
C LYS A 418 2.87 -12.14 -9.64
N LEU A 419 2.77 -13.48 -9.65
CA LEU A 419 1.51 -14.16 -9.93
C LEU A 419 0.43 -13.75 -8.93
N MET A 420 0.68 -13.78 -7.63
CA MET A 420 -0.30 -13.44 -6.60
C MET A 420 -0.85 -12.01 -6.75
N ASN A 421 0.03 -11.05 -7.06
CA ASN A 421 -0.34 -9.64 -7.25
C ASN A 421 -1.16 -9.41 -8.52
N CYS A 422 -0.95 -10.22 -9.56
CA CYS A 422 -1.59 -10.04 -10.86
C CYS A 422 -2.80 -10.97 -11.07
N LEU A 423 -2.91 -12.06 -10.31
CA LEU A 423 -3.81 -13.16 -10.61
C LEU A 423 -5.26 -12.73 -10.89
N PRO A 424 -5.90 -11.83 -10.11
CA PRO A 424 -7.25 -11.38 -10.41
C PRO A 424 -7.41 -10.83 -11.84
N ARG A 425 -6.43 -10.06 -12.35
CA ARG A 425 -6.42 -9.56 -13.73
C ARG A 425 -6.21 -10.67 -14.74
N GLU A 426 -5.28 -11.58 -14.47
CA GLU A 426 -5.03 -12.72 -15.36
C GLU A 426 -6.26 -13.62 -15.54
N ILE A 427 -7.06 -13.79 -14.48
CA ILE A 427 -8.33 -14.53 -14.53
C ILE A 427 -9.38 -13.78 -15.37
N GLU A 428 -9.40 -12.44 -15.31
CA GLU A 428 -10.29 -11.61 -16.13
C GLU A 428 -9.90 -11.63 -17.61
N ASP A 429 -8.60 -11.63 -17.91
CA ASP A 429 -8.01 -11.89 -19.24
C ASP A 429 -8.21 -13.34 -19.72
N ASN A 430 -8.98 -14.10 -18.94
CA ASN A 430 -9.44 -15.45 -19.24
C ASN A 430 -8.29 -16.45 -19.37
N MET A 431 -7.12 -16.23 -18.75
CA MET A 431 -5.97 -17.13 -18.90
C MET A 431 -6.25 -18.55 -18.41
N THR A 432 -5.69 -19.55 -19.12
CA THR A 432 -5.66 -20.93 -18.62
C THR A 432 -4.56 -21.12 -17.58
N VAL A 433 -4.62 -22.23 -16.83
CA VAL A 433 -3.50 -22.67 -15.98
C VAL A 433 -2.18 -22.72 -16.75
N ASN A 434 -2.18 -23.21 -18.00
CA ASN A 434 -0.99 -23.29 -18.84
C ASN A 434 -0.48 -21.90 -19.28
N ASP A 435 -1.38 -20.96 -19.55
CA ASP A 435 -1.01 -19.58 -19.89
C ASP A 435 -0.30 -18.91 -18.70
N LEU A 436 -0.86 -19.07 -17.48
CA LEU A 436 -0.27 -18.60 -16.23
C LEU A 436 1.11 -19.25 -15.99
N ALA A 437 1.21 -20.57 -16.14
CA ALA A 437 2.46 -21.31 -15.95
C ALA A 437 3.57 -20.80 -16.88
N LYS A 438 3.24 -20.55 -18.15
CA LYS A 438 4.17 -19.97 -19.13
C LYS A 438 4.53 -18.53 -18.80
N LYS A 439 3.54 -17.67 -18.51
CA LYS A 439 3.73 -16.24 -18.24
C LYS A 439 4.64 -16.00 -17.02
N TYR A 440 4.45 -16.78 -15.96
CA TYR A 440 5.21 -16.64 -14.71
C TYR A 440 6.37 -17.63 -14.57
N ASN A 441 6.60 -18.51 -15.55
CA ASN A 441 7.63 -19.55 -15.48
C ASN A 441 7.54 -20.36 -14.17
N LEU A 442 6.35 -20.88 -13.89
CA LEU A 442 6.00 -21.67 -12.70
C LEU A 442 5.42 -23.03 -13.12
N SER A 443 5.40 -23.99 -12.21
CA SER A 443 4.79 -25.30 -12.48
C SER A 443 3.29 -25.15 -12.68
N GLY A 444 2.78 -25.69 -13.79
CA GLY A 444 1.33 -25.76 -14.02
C GLY A 444 0.61 -26.57 -12.95
N GLU A 445 1.27 -27.57 -12.34
CA GLU A 445 0.68 -28.36 -11.26
C GLU A 445 0.47 -27.50 -10.02
N GLU A 446 1.49 -26.74 -9.62
CA GLU A 446 1.43 -25.88 -8.45
C GLU A 446 0.44 -24.74 -8.64
N ILE A 447 0.33 -24.18 -9.85
CA ILE A 447 -0.69 -23.18 -10.19
C ILE A 447 -2.08 -23.79 -10.11
N HIS A 448 -2.31 -24.97 -10.68
CA HIS A 448 -3.60 -25.63 -10.60
C HIS A 448 -4.00 -25.87 -9.13
N GLN A 449 -3.09 -26.41 -8.31
CA GLN A 449 -3.33 -26.60 -6.87
C GLN A 449 -3.64 -25.28 -6.17
N TYR A 450 -2.90 -24.21 -6.50
CA TYR A 450 -3.15 -22.90 -5.93
C TYR A 450 -4.54 -22.38 -6.30
N LEU A 451 -4.95 -22.48 -7.57
CA LEU A 451 -6.28 -22.06 -8.02
C LEU A 451 -7.40 -22.91 -7.41
N SER A 452 -7.16 -24.20 -7.16
CA SER A 452 -8.11 -25.04 -6.41
C SER A 452 -8.38 -24.49 -5.01
N LEU A 453 -7.35 -23.99 -4.29
CA LEU A 453 -7.55 -23.35 -2.98
C LEU A 453 -8.43 -22.09 -3.10
N TRP A 454 -8.28 -21.31 -4.18
CA TRP A 454 -9.16 -20.17 -4.43
C TRP A 454 -10.61 -20.61 -4.68
N VAL A 455 -10.83 -21.74 -5.37
CA VAL A 455 -12.16 -22.33 -5.55
C VAL A 455 -12.74 -22.84 -4.23
N GLU A 456 -11.93 -23.50 -3.40
CA GLU A 456 -12.33 -23.98 -2.07
C GLU A 456 -12.79 -22.82 -1.16
N HIS A 457 -12.16 -21.65 -1.28
CA HIS A 457 -12.57 -20.43 -0.59
C HIS A 457 -13.71 -19.67 -1.27
N GLY A 458 -14.27 -20.19 -2.37
CA GLY A 458 -15.36 -19.56 -3.11
C GLY A 458 -14.99 -18.26 -3.82
N LEU A 459 -13.68 -17.97 -3.97
CA LEU A 459 -13.17 -16.77 -4.63
C LEU A 459 -13.12 -16.94 -6.16
N LEU A 460 -12.93 -18.18 -6.63
CA LEU A 460 -12.98 -18.53 -8.04
C LEU A 460 -14.06 -19.58 -8.31
N LEU A 461 -14.63 -19.52 -9.52
CA LEU A 461 -15.54 -20.53 -10.07
C LEU A 461 -14.90 -21.13 -11.32
N LEU A 462 -15.00 -22.44 -11.48
CA LEU A 462 -14.57 -23.11 -12.70
C LEU A 462 -15.50 -22.67 -13.86
N LYS A 463 -14.90 -22.27 -14.99
CA LYS A 463 -15.65 -21.89 -16.21
C LYS A 463 -15.99 -23.08 -17.08
#